data_AF-A0A833USF7-F1
#
_entry.id   AF-A0A833USF7-F1
#
_cell.length_a   1.000
_cell.length_b   1.000
_cell.length_c   1.000
_cell.angle_alpha   90.00
_cell.angle_beta   90.00
_cell.angle_gamma   90.00
#
_symmetry.space_group_name_H-M   'P 1'
#
loop_
_entity.id
_entity.type
_entity.pdbx_description
1 polymer ?
#
loop_
_entity_poly.entity_id
_entity_poly.type
_entity_poly.pdbx_seq_one_letter_code
_entity_poly.pdbx_strand_id
1 'polypeptide(L)'
;MAHYLAQQSQLFRGQAVSFHFQLGRELNTLPPKLPESSNILNTILWSLKFRFYAWNQHQGADGTPSVTLYLNYYDPKLQKVLKHSTALERGRIGSVNLFASPKQSASNQVVLVHELLHTFGAQDKYDFSTGQPRYPTGYANPEQQPLYPQQRAEIMGGYIPLSQSKSKTPEHLEDTMISRLTAQEMGWIK
;
A
#
# COMPACT_ATOMS: atom_id res chain seq x y z
N MET A 1 -7.05 -4.93 9.02
CA MET A 1 -6.33 -5.52 7.86
C MET A 1 -6.77 -6.93 7.48
N ALA A 2 -6.50 -8.00 8.26
CA ALA A 2 -6.80 -9.38 7.86
C ALA A 2 -8.27 -9.62 7.51
N HIS A 3 -9.18 -9.13 8.36
CA HIS A 3 -10.63 -9.20 8.12
C HIS A 3 -11.04 -8.52 6.81
N TYR A 4 -10.53 -7.31 6.56
CA TYR A 4 -10.76 -6.56 5.32
C TYR A 4 -10.34 -7.37 4.09
N LEU A 5 -9.10 -7.91 4.07
CA LEU A 5 -8.60 -8.70 2.95
C LEU A 5 -9.39 -9.99 2.72
N ALA A 6 -9.78 -10.67 3.80
CA ALA A 6 -10.64 -11.84 3.75
C ALA A 6 -12.00 -11.51 3.11
N GLN A 7 -12.64 -10.41 3.54
CA GLN A 7 -13.91 -9.95 2.99
C GLN A 7 -13.78 -9.56 1.51
N GLN A 8 -12.77 -8.75 1.14
CA GLN A 8 -12.58 -8.32 -0.25
C GLN A 8 -12.29 -9.51 -1.17
N SER A 9 -11.42 -10.44 -0.76
CA SER A 9 -11.09 -11.61 -1.58
C SER A 9 -12.27 -12.56 -1.75
N GLN A 10 -13.13 -12.71 -0.73
CA GLN A 10 -14.34 -13.52 -0.82
C GLN A 10 -15.30 -13.02 -1.92
N LEU A 11 -15.41 -11.69 -2.11
CA LEU A 11 -16.27 -11.10 -3.14
C LEU A 11 -15.87 -11.55 -4.57
N PHE A 12 -14.59 -11.84 -4.79
CA PHE A 12 -14.06 -12.20 -6.11
C PHE A 12 -13.83 -13.70 -6.29
N ARG A 13 -13.41 -14.40 -5.22
CA ARG A 13 -13.06 -15.83 -5.27
C ARG A 13 -14.20 -16.76 -4.85
N GLY A 14 -15.27 -16.23 -4.26
CA GLY A 14 -16.29 -17.01 -3.56
C GLY A 14 -15.83 -17.62 -2.23
N GLN A 15 -14.55 -17.45 -1.87
CA GLN A 15 -13.95 -17.90 -0.62
C GLN A 15 -12.90 -16.89 -0.14
N ALA A 16 -12.82 -16.69 1.18
CA ALA A 16 -11.86 -15.78 1.77
C ALA A 16 -10.43 -16.32 1.68
N VAL A 17 -9.48 -15.44 1.37
CA VAL A 17 -8.04 -15.71 1.50
C VAL A 17 -7.61 -15.39 2.94
N SER A 18 -6.87 -16.31 3.56
CA SER A 18 -6.28 -16.07 4.88
C SER A 18 -5.00 -15.26 4.77
N PHE A 19 -4.91 -14.18 5.55
CA PHE A 19 -3.70 -13.39 5.75
C PHE A 19 -3.30 -13.43 7.22
N HIS A 20 -2.10 -13.92 7.50
CA HIS A 20 -1.54 -13.96 8.85
C HIS A 20 -0.52 -12.83 9.00
N PHE A 21 -0.73 -11.97 9.99
CA PHE A 21 0.15 -10.85 10.29
C PHE A 21 0.88 -11.12 11.59
N GLN A 22 2.20 -10.92 11.58
CA GLN A 22 3.05 -10.95 12.76
C GLN A 22 3.82 -9.64 12.80
N LEU A 23 3.77 -8.95 13.94
CA LEU A 23 4.61 -7.78 14.15
C LEU A 23 6.05 -8.25 14.33
N GLY A 24 6.95 -7.71 13.52
CA GLY A 24 8.38 -7.99 13.62
C GLY A 24 9.03 -7.30 14.83
N ARG A 25 10.29 -7.67 15.07
CA ARG A 25 11.13 -7.01 16.07
C ARG A 25 11.43 -5.55 15.69
N GLU A 26 11.76 -4.74 16.68
CA GLU A 26 12.29 -3.40 16.45
C GLU A 26 13.67 -3.47 15.78
N LEU A 27 13.90 -2.55 14.83
CA LEU A 27 15.15 -2.45 14.09
C LEU A 27 15.83 -1.10 14.36
N ASN A 28 17.10 -1.15 14.74
CA ASN A 28 17.91 0.04 15.02
C ASN A 28 18.64 0.60 13.79
N THR A 29 18.50 -0.06 12.65
CA THR A 29 19.08 0.36 11.37
C THR A 29 17.94 0.56 10.40
N LEU A 30 17.89 1.72 9.74
CA LEU A 30 16.83 2.01 8.78
C LEU A 30 17.07 1.33 7.44
N PRO A 31 16.00 0.98 6.69
CA PRO A 31 16.13 0.54 5.30
C PRO A 31 16.74 1.66 4.43
N PRO A 32 17.36 1.31 3.29
CA PRO A 32 17.90 2.31 2.38
C PRO A 32 16.78 3.23 1.87
N LYS A 33 16.99 4.54 2.01
CA LYS A 33 16.05 5.55 1.51
C LYS A 33 15.85 5.41 0.01
N LEU A 34 14.60 5.54 -0.43
CA LEU A 34 14.28 5.60 -1.85
C LEU A 34 14.97 6.83 -2.46
N PRO A 35 15.65 6.71 -3.61
CA PRO A 35 16.29 7.83 -4.27
C PRO A 35 15.23 8.85 -4.74
N GLU A 36 15.52 10.14 -4.57
CA GLU A 36 14.62 11.23 -4.98
C GLU A 36 14.62 11.47 -6.50
N SER A 37 15.62 10.92 -7.21
CA SER A 37 15.71 10.99 -8.67
C SER A 37 15.17 9.72 -9.33
N SER A 38 14.36 9.89 -10.37
CA SER A 38 13.74 8.80 -11.16
C SER A 38 14.70 8.09 -12.13
N ASN A 39 16.02 8.13 -11.88
CA ASN A 39 16.99 7.45 -12.73
C ASN A 39 16.90 5.92 -12.53
N ILE A 40 16.68 5.20 -13.63
CA ILE A 40 16.52 3.73 -13.66
C ILE A 40 17.71 3.01 -13.00
N LEU A 41 18.94 3.47 -13.22
CA LEU A 41 20.13 2.87 -12.60
C LEU A 41 20.13 3.04 -11.07
N ASN A 42 19.65 4.19 -10.58
CA ASN A 42 19.51 4.44 -9.14
C ASN A 42 18.43 3.55 -8.52
N THR A 43 17.33 3.32 -9.22
CA THR A 43 16.26 2.40 -8.78
C THR A 43 16.74 0.95 -8.71
N ILE A 44 17.48 0.49 -9.73
CA ILE A 44 18.07 -0.87 -9.72
C ILE A 44 19.05 -1.02 -8.56
N LEU A 45 19.98 -0.07 -8.40
CA LEU A 45 20.97 -0.10 -7.32
C LEU A 45 20.28 -0.06 -5.94
N TRP A 46 19.26 0.78 -5.77
CA TRP A 46 18.46 0.82 -4.56
C TRP A 46 17.77 -0.53 -4.28
N SER A 47 17.19 -1.18 -5.31
CA SER A 47 16.55 -2.49 -5.14
C SER A 47 17.51 -3.58 -4.65
N LEU A 48 18.76 -3.55 -5.13
CA LEU A 48 19.82 -4.46 -4.67
C LEU A 48 20.23 -4.14 -3.23
N LYS A 49 20.43 -2.86 -2.90
CA LYS A 49 20.71 -2.41 -1.51
C LYS A 49 19.60 -2.82 -0.56
N PHE A 50 18.34 -2.73 -0.97
CA PHE A 50 17.21 -3.08 -0.12
C PHE A 50 17.11 -4.60 0.11
N ARG A 51 17.35 -5.42 -0.93
CA ARG A 51 17.47 -6.87 -0.79
C ARG A 51 18.63 -7.28 0.12
N PHE A 52 19.80 -6.65 -0.04
CA PHE A 52 20.95 -6.90 0.84
C PHE A 52 20.65 -6.52 2.29
N TYR A 53 20.04 -5.35 2.50
CA TYR A 53 19.58 -4.92 3.81
C TYR A 53 18.63 -5.95 4.43
N ALA A 54 17.63 -6.41 3.66
CA ALA A 54 16.65 -7.38 4.14
C ALA A 54 17.29 -8.72 4.54
N TRP A 55 18.23 -9.21 3.73
CA TRP A 55 19.02 -10.40 4.04
C TRP A 55 19.83 -10.25 5.32
N ASN A 56 20.50 -9.11 5.50
CA ASN A 56 21.30 -8.84 6.70
C ASN A 56 20.46 -8.64 7.97
N GLN A 57 19.21 -8.16 7.84
CA GLN A 57 18.30 -7.98 8.98
C GLN A 57 17.60 -9.25 9.42
N HIS A 58 17.50 -10.28 8.55
CA HIS A 58 16.77 -11.50 8.87
C HIS A 58 17.42 -12.24 10.04
N GLN A 59 16.63 -12.54 11.06
CA GLN A 59 17.01 -13.39 12.18
C GLN A 59 16.04 -14.57 12.28
N GLY A 60 16.48 -15.69 12.88
CA GLY A 60 15.64 -16.88 13.03
C GLY A 60 14.31 -16.64 13.75
N ALA A 61 14.28 -15.69 14.70
CA ALA A 61 13.06 -15.29 15.41
C ALA A 61 12.01 -14.60 14.53
N ASP A 62 12.40 -14.08 13.36
CA ASP A 62 11.49 -13.45 12.39
C ASP A 62 10.69 -14.49 11.58
N GLY A 63 11.05 -15.77 11.67
CA GLY A 63 10.39 -16.87 10.98
C GLY A 63 10.62 -16.84 9.45
N THR A 64 9.67 -17.41 8.71
CA THR A 64 9.71 -17.53 7.25
C THR A 64 8.48 -16.85 6.61
N PRO A 65 8.38 -15.51 6.70
CA PRO A 65 7.22 -14.81 6.16
C PRO A 65 7.19 -14.90 4.63
N SER A 66 5.99 -14.95 4.06
CA SER A 66 5.82 -14.81 2.61
C SER A 66 6.12 -13.40 2.12
N VAL A 67 5.93 -12.38 2.96
CA VAL A 67 6.17 -10.96 2.68
C VAL A 67 6.70 -10.28 3.95
N THR A 68 7.69 -9.40 3.82
CA THR A 68 8.21 -8.57 4.93
C THR A 68 8.02 -7.09 4.65
N LEU A 69 7.28 -6.39 5.51
CA LEU A 69 7.14 -4.93 5.45
C LEU A 69 7.95 -4.27 6.57
N TYR A 70 8.89 -3.40 6.22
CA TYR A 70 9.68 -2.57 7.12
C TYR A 70 8.93 -1.28 7.42
N LEU A 71 8.55 -1.08 8.68
CA LEU A 71 7.68 0.02 9.09
C LEU A 71 8.51 1.18 9.66
N ASN A 72 8.55 2.31 8.95
CA ASN A 72 9.22 3.53 9.39
C ASN A 72 8.19 4.49 9.99
N TYR A 73 8.23 4.68 11.31
CA TYR A 73 7.31 5.55 12.02
C TYR A 73 7.88 6.96 12.20
N TYR A 74 7.12 7.97 11.77
CA TYR A 74 7.48 9.38 11.85
C TYR A 74 6.52 10.15 12.76
N ASP A 75 7.04 11.05 13.59
CA ASP A 75 6.19 11.91 14.44
C ASP A 75 5.39 12.90 13.56
N PRO A 76 4.05 12.85 13.56
CA PRO A 76 3.22 13.78 12.78
C PRO A 76 3.38 15.25 13.17
N LYS A 77 3.94 15.55 14.36
CA LYS A 77 4.27 16.93 14.78
C LYS A 77 5.46 17.47 14.03
N LEU A 78 6.39 16.60 13.62
CA LEU A 78 7.62 16.95 12.89
C LEU A 78 7.44 16.83 11.37
N GLN A 79 6.62 15.88 10.92
CA GLN A 79 6.33 15.67 9.51
C GLN A 79 4.83 15.55 9.29
N LYS A 80 4.23 16.49 8.54
CA LYS A 80 2.78 16.48 8.26
C LYS A 80 2.40 15.63 7.05
N VAL A 81 3.35 15.36 6.16
CA VAL A 81 3.19 14.59 4.93
C VAL A 81 4.33 13.59 4.85
N LEU A 82 4.00 12.32 4.62
CA LEU A 82 4.99 11.26 4.47
C LEU A 82 5.43 11.18 3.01
N LYS A 83 6.72 10.93 2.78
CA LYS A 83 7.20 10.55 1.46
C LYS A 83 6.57 9.23 1.04
N HIS A 84 6.46 9.00 -0.27
CA HIS A 84 5.86 7.77 -0.80
C HIS A 84 6.55 6.55 -0.21
N SER A 85 5.74 5.59 0.25
CA SER A 85 6.17 4.24 0.59
C SER A 85 6.57 3.49 -0.68
N THR A 86 7.27 2.36 -0.55
CA THR A 86 7.73 1.62 -1.73
C THR A 86 7.77 0.13 -1.45
N ALA A 87 7.33 -0.68 -2.41
CA ALA A 87 7.39 -2.14 -2.32
C ALA A 87 8.11 -2.74 -3.54
N LEU A 88 8.89 -3.80 -3.29
CA LEU A 88 9.51 -4.62 -4.32
C LEU A 88 8.74 -5.94 -4.45
N GLU A 89 7.88 -6.03 -5.46
CA GLU A 89 7.10 -7.23 -5.80
C GLU A 89 7.98 -8.49 -5.89
N ARG A 90 9.02 -8.46 -6.76
CA ARG A 90 9.94 -9.60 -6.99
C ARG A 90 10.93 -9.87 -5.85
N GLY A 91 10.77 -9.20 -4.71
CA GLY A 91 11.49 -9.50 -3.47
C GLY A 91 10.55 -9.81 -2.31
N ARG A 92 9.24 -9.59 -2.47
CA ARG A 92 8.24 -9.64 -1.40
C ARG A 92 8.67 -8.87 -0.14
N ILE A 93 9.31 -7.72 -0.35
CA ILE A 93 9.73 -6.80 0.70
C ILE A 93 9.23 -5.39 0.39
N GLY A 94 8.79 -4.66 1.41
CA GLY A 94 8.35 -3.27 1.26
C GLY A 94 8.84 -2.40 2.41
N SER A 95 9.05 -1.12 2.14
CA SER A 95 9.37 -0.09 3.12
C SER A 95 8.20 0.88 3.20
N VAL A 96 7.54 0.93 4.34
CA VAL A 96 6.30 1.66 4.55
C VAL A 96 6.54 2.80 5.52
N ASN A 97 6.25 4.02 5.10
CA ASN A 97 6.30 5.20 5.96
C ASN A 97 4.93 5.39 6.62
N LEU A 98 4.91 5.50 7.94
CA LEU A 98 3.70 5.59 8.76
C LEU A 98 3.83 6.70 9.80
N PHE A 99 2.71 7.18 10.32
CA PHE A 99 2.71 8.14 11.42
C PHE A 99 2.77 7.44 12.78
N ALA A 100 3.63 7.93 13.67
CA ALA A 100 3.82 7.49 15.05
C ALA A 100 2.75 8.07 15.99
N SER A 101 1.47 7.88 15.68
CA SER A 101 0.37 8.47 16.46
C SER A 101 -0.90 7.61 16.41
N PRO A 102 -1.59 7.43 17.57
CA PRO A 102 -2.85 6.70 17.62
C PRO A 102 -3.93 7.26 16.69
N LYS A 103 -3.95 8.59 16.48
CA LYS A 103 -4.94 9.25 15.62
C LYS A 103 -4.84 8.82 14.15
N GLN A 104 -3.66 8.34 13.73
CA GLN A 104 -3.40 7.88 12.37
C GLN A 104 -3.35 6.35 12.28
N SER A 105 -3.71 5.61 13.34
CA SER A 105 -3.66 4.15 13.34
C SER A 105 -4.52 3.54 12.23
N ALA A 106 -5.72 4.06 12.00
CA ALA A 106 -6.63 3.57 10.96
C ALA A 106 -6.13 3.90 9.55
N SER A 107 -5.71 5.15 9.29
CA SER A 107 -5.18 5.54 7.98
C SER A 107 -3.84 4.87 7.66
N ASN A 108 -2.99 4.62 8.67
CA ASN A 108 -1.80 3.79 8.53
C ASN A 108 -2.14 2.37 8.04
N GLN A 109 -3.27 1.78 8.45
CA GLN A 109 -3.69 0.48 7.94
C GLN A 109 -4.05 0.51 6.45
N VAL A 110 -4.60 1.63 5.96
CA VAL A 110 -4.84 1.80 4.52
C VAL A 110 -3.53 1.76 3.74
N VAL A 111 -2.54 2.54 4.18
CA VAL A 111 -1.21 2.56 3.58
C VAL A 111 -0.57 1.16 3.64
N LEU A 112 -0.65 0.48 4.79
CA LEU A 112 -0.11 -0.87 4.93
C LEU A 112 -0.74 -1.87 3.97
N VAL A 113 -2.06 -1.83 3.79
CA VAL A 113 -2.74 -2.71 2.84
C VAL A 113 -2.35 -2.37 1.42
N HIS A 114 -2.31 -1.08 1.05
CA HIS A 114 -1.86 -0.65 -0.28
C HIS A 114 -0.45 -1.20 -0.62
N GLU A 115 0.52 -0.99 0.28
CA GLU A 115 1.89 -1.47 0.08
C GLU A 115 1.98 -3.00 0.10
N LEU A 116 1.18 -3.67 0.93
CA LEU A 116 1.09 -5.12 0.93
C LEU A 116 0.63 -5.63 -0.45
N LEU A 117 -0.40 -5.02 -1.04
CA LEU A 117 -0.94 -5.46 -2.33
C LEU A 117 0.10 -5.30 -3.45
N HIS A 118 0.95 -4.26 -3.40
CA HIS A 118 2.09 -4.15 -4.33
C HIS A 118 3.05 -5.34 -4.27
N THR A 119 3.27 -5.92 -3.07
CA THR A 119 4.14 -7.11 -2.96
C THR A 119 3.56 -8.37 -3.62
N PHE A 120 2.27 -8.33 -3.98
CA PHE A 120 1.55 -9.38 -4.69
C PHE A 120 1.20 -9.01 -6.14
N GLY A 121 1.70 -7.88 -6.66
CA GLY A 121 1.58 -7.49 -8.06
C GLY A 121 0.51 -6.45 -8.39
N ALA A 122 -0.22 -5.93 -7.39
CA ALA A 122 -1.15 -4.82 -7.64
C ALA A 122 -0.40 -3.56 -8.12
N GLN A 123 -1.01 -2.83 -9.05
CA GLN A 123 -0.44 -1.61 -9.63
C GLN A 123 -1.21 -0.36 -9.23
N ASP A 124 -0.49 0.75 -9.13
CA ASP A 124 -1.05 2.07 -8.85
C ASP A 124 -2.07 2.52 -9.89
N LYS A 125 -3.19 3.05 -9.41
CA LYS A 125 -4.32 3.53 -10.22
C LYS A 125 -4.54 5.02 -10.08
N TYR A 126 -3.50 5.76 -9.71
CA TYR A 126 -3.46 7.22 -9.71
C TYR A 126 -2.44 7.74 -10.73
N ASP A 127 -2.51 9.05 -10.98
CA ASP A 127 -1.55 9.77 -11.82
C ASP A 127 -0.37 10.24 -10.95
N PHE A 128 0.86 9.83 -11.30
CA PHE A 128 2.05 10.13 -10.50
C PHE A 128 2.42 11.62 -10.46
N SER A 129 1.93 12.44 -11.40
CA SER A 129 2.23 13.87 -11.44
C SER A 129 1.30 14.68 -10.54
N THR A 130 0.04 14.26 -10.42
CA THR A 130 -1.01 14.97 -9.67
C THR A 130 -1.40 14.28 -8.35
N GLY A 131 -1.06 13.00 -8.18
CA GLY A 131 -1.54 12.15 -7.09
C GLY A 131 -3.04 11.85 -7.15
N GLN A 132 -3.74 12.25 -8.21
CA GLN A 132 -5.18 12.05 -8.32
C GLN A 132 -5.50 10.64 -8.81
N PRO A 133 -6.53 9.96 -8.27
CA PRO A 133 -7.01 8.70 -8.82
C PRO A 133 -7.38 8.87 -10.30
N ARG A 134 -6.97 7.91 -11.14
CA ARG A 134 -7.13 7.98 -12.60
C ARG A 134 -8.49 7.42 -13.00
N TYR A 135 -9.38 8.24 -13.55
CA TYR A 135 -10.65 7.74 -14.08
C TYR A 135 -10.43 6.87 -15.34
N PRO A 136 -11.15 5.73 -15.49
CA PRO A 136 -12.08 5.13 -14.52
C PRO A 136 -11.39 4.19 -13.51
N THR A 137 -10.15 3.76 -13.78
CA THR A 137 -9.52 2.63 -13.07
C THR A 137 -9.26 2.87 -11.59
N GLY A 138 -8.97 4.09 -11.17
CA GLY A 138 -8.72 4.48 -9.77
C GLY A 138 -9.97 4.89 -8.99
N TYR A 139 -11.16 4.74 -9.58
CA TYR A 139 -12.42 5.13 -8.94
C TYR A 139 -13.09 3.88 -8.36
N ALA A 140 -13.65 4.01 -7.15
CA ALA A 140 -14.33 2.89 -6.49
C ALA A 140 -15.61 2.48 -7.23
N ASN A 141 -16.34 3.46 -7.79
CA ASN A 141 -17.53 3.24 -8.60
C ASN A 141 -17.53 4.23 -9.79
N PRO A 142 -16.82 3.93 -10.90
CA PRO A 142 -16.70 4.84 -12.03
C PRO A 142 -18.01 5.06 -12.80
N GLU A 143 -19.04 4.26 -12.55
CA GLU A 143 -20.36 4.33 -13.20
C GLU A 143 -21.42 5.04 -12.35
N GLN A 144 -21.11 5.43 -11.11
CA GLN A 144 -22.09 6.07 -10.23
C GLN A 144 -22.60 7.41 -10.81
N GLN A 145 -23.83 7.77 -10.46
CA GLN A 145 -24.42 9.08 -10.78
C GLN A 145 -25.04 9.71 -9.52
N PRO A 146 -24.65 10.93 -9.13
CA PRO A 146 -23.59 11.76 -9.75
C PRO A 146 -22.19 11.14 -9.58
N LEU A 147 -21.29 11.36 -10.55
CA LEU A 147 -19.92 10.80 -10.53
C LEU A 147 -19.12 11.21 -9.28
N TYR A 148 -19.39 12.37 -8.71
CA TYR A 148 -18.73 12.90 -7.52
C TYR A 148 -19.76 13.32 -6.46
N PRO A 149 -19.38 13.26 -5.16
CA PRO A 149 -18.18 12.62 -4.65
C PRO A 149 -18.28 11.09 -4.74
N GLN A 150 -17.14 10.41 -4.93
CA GLN A 150 -17.05 8.98 -4.70
C GLN A 150 -17.23 8.70 -3.20
N GLN A 151 -17.93 7.63 -2.87
CA GLN A 151 -18.16 7.25 -1.47
C GLN A 151 -16.93 6.56 -0.85
N ARG A 152 -16.14 5.87 -1.69
CA ARG A 152 -14.95 5.11 -1.28
C ARG A 152 -13.78 5.39 -2.22
N ALA A 153 -12.59 5.07 -1.78
CA ALA A 153 -11.40 5.00 -2.61
C ALA A 153 -11.28 3.60 -3.22
N GLU A 154 -10.78 3.52 -4.44
CA GLU A 154 -10.12 2.29 -4.87
C GLU A 154 -8.78 2.21 -4.12
N ILE A 155 -8.46 1.07 -3.49
CA ILE A 155 -7.30 0.98 -2.58
C ILE A 155 -5.96 1.30 -3.26
N MET A 156 -5.79 0.94 -4.54
CA MET A 156 -4.63 1.27 -5.38
C MET A 156 -4.78 2.64 -6.06
N GLY A 157 -5.97 3.25 -6.04
CA GLY A 157 -6.19 4.66 -6.37
C GLY A 157 -5.78 5.61 -5.24
N GLY A 158 -5.65 5.11 -4.01
CA GLY A 158 -5.07 5.79 -2.84
C GLY A 158 -5.95 6.84 -2.17
N TYR A 159 -6.84 7.51 -2.91
CA TYR A 159 -7.67 8.61 -2.42
C TYR A 159 -9.12 8.50 -2.87
N ILE A 160 -10.03 9.16 -2.14
CA ILE A 160 -11.45 9.28 -2.47
C ILE A 160 -11.65 10.50 -3.38
N PRO A 161 -12.04 10.34 -4.67
CA PRO A 161 -12.32 11.48 -5.54
C PRO A 161 -13.52 12.32 -5.07
N LEU A 162 -13.29 13.61 -4.85
CA LEU A 162 -14.33 14.61 -4.51
C LEU A 162 -14.72 15.46 -5.73
N SER A 163 -13.80 15.62 -6.68
CA SER A 163 -14.01 16.18 -8.01
C SER A 163 -12.90 15.68 -8.93
N GLN A 164 -12.84 16.18 -10.17
CA GLN A 164 -11.77 15.85 -11.11
C GLN A 164 -10.36 16.23 -10.61
N SER A 165 -10.24 17.24 -9.75
CA SER A 165 -8.95 17.79 -9.28
C SER A 165 -8.79 17.77 -7.77
N LYS A 166 -9.75 17.21 -7.04
CA LYS A 166 -9.73 17.13 -5.58
C LYS A 166 -10.03 15.72 -5.14
N SER A 167 -9.23 15.23 -4.21
CA SER A 167 -9.43 13.97 -3.54
C SER A 167 -9.12 14.13 -2.04
N LYS A 168 -9.58 13.19 -1.23
CA LYS A 168 -9.25 13.14 0.21
C LYS A 168 -8.70 11.78 0.61
N THR A 169 -7.85 11.75 1.62
CA THR A 169 -7.31 10.52 2.19
C THR A 169 -8.45 9.72 2.85
N PRO A 170 -8.57 8.41 2.60
CA PRO A 170 -9.45 7.54 3.37
C PRO A 170 -8.99 7.49 4.84
N GLU A 171 -9.93 7.52 5.78
CA GLU A 171 -9.61 7.52 7.21
C GLU A 171 -9.47 6.08 7.73
N HIS A 172 -10.21 5.15 7.13
CA HIS A 172 -10.24 3.74 7.50
C HIS A 172 -10.19 2.84 6.26
N LEU A 173 -9.93 1.54 6.46
CA LEU A 173 -9.96 0.56 5.38
C LEU A 173 -11.36 0.41 4.78
N GLU A 174 -12.39 0.60 5.59
CA GLU A 174 -13.80 0.53 5.21
C GLU A 174 -14.21 1.65 4.24
N ASP A 175 -13.45 2.75 4.23
CA ASP A 175 -13.57 3.84 3.24
C ASP A 175 -12.95 3.46 1.89
N THR A 176 -12.47 2.23 1.74
CA THR A 176 -11.80 1.73 0.53
C THR A 176 -12.47 0.46 -0.01
N MET A 177 -12.10 0.09 -1.23
CA MET A 177 -12.50 -1.17 -1.86
C MET A 177 -11.39 -1.67 -2.80
N ILE A 178 -11.40 -2.96 -3.09
CA ILE A 178 -10.58 -3.56 -4.15
C ILE A 178 -11.42 -3.60 -5.43
N SER A 179 -10.95 -2.94 -6.49
CA SER A 179 -11.60 -3.02 -7.81
C SER A 179 -11.43 -4.39 -8.45
N ARG A 180 -12.27 -4.70 -9.45
CA ARG A 180 -12.11 -5.90 -10.29
C ARG A 180 -10.70 -5.97 -10.92
N LEU A 181 -10.17 -4.83 -11.39
CA LEU A 181 -8.84 -4.75 -11.99
C LEU A 181 -7.75 -5.10 -10.97
N THR A 182 -7.80 -4.50 -9.77
CA THR A 182 -6.86 -4.86 -8.68
C THR A 182 -7.00 -6.33 -8.30
N ALA A 183 -8.21 -6.87 -8.24
CA ALA A 183 -8.42 -8.29 -7.96
C ALA A 183 -7.84 -9.22 -9.04
N GLN A 184 -7.87 -8.82 -10.31
CA GLN A 184 -7.20 -9.53 -11.41
C GLN A 184 -5.67 -9.51 -11.25
N GLU A 185 -5.09 -8.34 -10.95
CA GLU A 185 -3.64 -8.20 -10.69
C GLU A 185 -3.19 -9.08 -9.52
N MET A 186 -4.02 -9.17 -8.47
CA MET A 186 -3.81 -10.02 -7.31
C MET A 186 -4.03 -11.53 -7.57
N GLY A 187 -4.43 -11.91 -8.79
CA GLY A 187 -4.74 -13.29 -9.16
C GLY A 187 -5.98 -13.87 -8.48
N TRP A 188 -6.89 -13.02 -7.99
CA TRP A 188 -8.15 -13.44 -7.39
C TRP A 188 -9.25 -13.71 -8.43
N ILE A 189 -9.08 -13.16 -9.63
CA ILE A 189 -9.93 -13.39 -10.80
C ILE A 189 -9.01 -13.89 -11.92
N LYS A 190 -9.42 -14.95 -12.60
CA LYS A 190 -8.72 -15.48 -13.78
C LYS A 190 -9.13 -14.73 -15.04
#